data_AF-A0A560MAI2-F1
#
_entry.id   AF-A0A560MAI2-F1
#
_cell.length_a   1.000
_cell.length_b   1.000
_cell.length_c   1.000
_cell.angle_alpha   90.00
_cell.angle_beta   90.00
_cell.angle_gamma   90.00
#
_symmetry.space_group_name_H-M   'P 1'
#
loop_
_entity.id
_entity.type
_entity.pdbx_description
1 polymer ?
#
loop_
_entity_poly.entity_id
_entity_poly.type
_entity_poly.pdbx_seq_one_letter_code
_entity_poly.pdbx_strand_id
1 'polypeptide(L)'
;MFGLLDYLKLAAGAVVGGFLVYVFMSLITVPAAEHRARAGYVELAEKTTAEAKAAELERQRNAASQALEEARKRQAADDAAQQAKDAQTDIEIADYEKKLAAANRQCLADPADVQFLQSH
;
A
#
# COMPACT_ATOMS: atom_id res chain seq x y z
N MET A 1 3.66 -81.38 -22.29
CA MET A 1 5.04 -81.10 -21.82
C MET A 1 5.48 -79.82 -22.51
N PHE A 2 5.77 -78.76 -21.75
CA PHE A 2 6.30 -77.52 -22.32
C PHE A 2 7.74 -77.74 -22.80
N GLY A 3 8.02 -77.39 -24.06
CA GLY A 3 9.36 -77.48 -24.61
C GLY A 3 10.23 -76.31 -24.15
N LEU A 4 11.55 -76.46 -24.23
CA LEU A 4 12.53 -75.38 -23.96
C LEU A 4 12.20 -74.08 -24.72
N LEU A 5 11.65 -74.22 -25.93
CA LEU A 5 11.25 -73.12 -26.81
C LEU A 5 10.03 -72.32 -26.28
N ASP A 6 9.13 -72.97 -25.53
CA ASP A 6 7.97 -72.30 -24.93
C ASP A 6 8.38 -71.45 -23.73
N TYR A 7 9.34 -71.93 -22.93
CA TYR A 7 9.94 -71.15 -21.85
C TYR A 7 10.71 -69.94 -22.37
N LEU A 8 11.43 -70.08 -23.48
CA LEU A 8 12.14 -68.97 -24.11
C LEU A 8 11.16 -67.87 -24.58
N LYS A 9 10.02 -68.25 -25.17
CA LYS A 9 8.99 -67.30 -25.60
C LYS A 9 8.33 -66.59 -24.43
N LEU A 10 8.01 -67.31 -23.35
CA LEU A 10 7.48 -66.70 -22.13
C LEU A 10 8.49 -65.75 -21.48
N ALA A 11 9.76 -66.13 -21.42
CA ALA A 11 10.83 -65.27 -20.92
C ALA A 11 10.99 -64.01 -21.79
N ALA A 12 11.00 -64.16 -23.11
CA ALA A 12 11.06 -63.03 -24.03
C ALA A 12 9.85 -62.10 -23.87
N GLY A 13 8.64 -62.65 -23.73
CA GLY A 13 7.43 -61.87 -23.47
C GLY A 13 7.49 -61.12 -22.14
N ALA A 14 7.99 -61.75 -21.08
CA ALA A 14 8.16 -61.10 -19.77
C ALA A 14 9.18 -59.96 -19.82
N VAL A 15 10.30 -60.14 -20.54
CA VAL A 15 11.33 -59.10 -20.71
C VAL A 15 10.77 -57.92 -21.51
N VAL A 16 10.10 -58.17 -22.63
CA VAL A 16 9.52 -57.10 -23.46
C VAL A 16 8.40 -56.39 -22.71
N GLY A 17 7.52 -57.13 -22.01
CA GLY A 17 6.47 -56.54 -21.19
C GLY A 17 7.03 -55.69 -20.04
N GLY A 18 8.02 -56.21 -19.32
CA GLY A 18 8.70 -55.46 -18.26
C GLY A 18 9.39 -54.20 -18.78
N PHE A 19 10.02 -54.27 -19.95
CA PHE A 19 10.65 -53.12 -20.60
C PHE A 19 9.61 -52.06 -20.99
N LEU A 20 8.48 -52.44 -21.58
CA LEU A 20 7.41 -51.51 -21.93
C LEU A 20 6.81 -50.82 -20.69
N VAL A 21 6.60 -51.56 -19.61
CA VAL A 21 6.14 -51.00 -18.32
C VAL A 21 7.17 -50.01 -17.78
N TYR A 22 8.45 -50.38 -17.81
CA TYR A 22 9.54 -49.51 -17.36
C TYR A 22 9.61 -48.21 -18.17
N VAL A 23 9.50 -48.30 -19.49
CA VAL A 23 9.49 -47.13 -20.39
C VAL A 23 8.27 -46.26 -20.12
N PHE A 24 7.08 -46.84 -19.98
CA PHE A 24 5.85 -46.10 -19.67
C PHE A 24 5.96 -45.35 -18.34
N MET A 25 6.43 -46.02 -17.28
CA MET A 25 6.62 -45.40 -15.98
C MET A 25 7.63 -44.26 -16.03
N SER A 26 8.76 -44.48 -16.71
CA SER A 26 9.87 -43.51 -16.79
C SER A 26 9.53 -42.28 -17.62
N LEU A 27 8.81 -42.46 -18.74
CA LEU A 27 8.53 -41.36 -19.67
C LEU A 27 7.22 -40.61 -19.37
N ILE A 28 6.27 -41.25 -18.70
CA ILE A 28 4.92 -40.67 -18.52
C ILE A 28 4.62 -40.49 -17.05
N THR A 29 4.65 -41.56 -16.26
CA THR A 29 4.11 -41.53 -14.89
C THR A 29 4.98 -40.73 -13.93
N VAL A 30 6.29 -40.97 -13.91
CA VAL A 30 7.25 -40.25 -13.06
C VAL A 30 7.27 -38.74 -13.37
N PRO A 31 7.48 -38.29 -14.62
CA PRO A 31 7.51 -36.85 -14.91
C PRO A 31 6.16 -36.18 -14.64
N ALA A 32 5.03 -36.84 -14.92
CA ALA A 32 3.71 -36.29 -14.61
C ALA A 32 3.49 -36.09 -13.10
N ALA A 33 3.99 -37.03 -12.27
CA ALA A 33 3.93 -36.90 -10.82
C ALA A 33 4.80 -35.75 -10.31
N GLU A 34 6.02 -35.60 -10.84
CA GLU A 34 6.91 -34.48 -10.51
C GLU A 34 6.29 -33.13 -10.89
N HIS A 35 5.69 -33.01 -12.08
CA HIS A 35 5.05 -31.78 -12.51
C HIS A 35 3.88 -31.39 -11.58
N ARG A 36 3.05 -32.37 -11.17
CA ARG A 36 1.96 -32.12 -10.21
C ARG A 36 2.49 -31.70 -8.85
N ALA A 37 3.55 -32.34 -8.35
CA ALA A 37 4.17 -31.95 -7.08
C ALA A 37 4.70 -30.52 -7.13
N ARG A 38 5.44 -30.16 -8.19
CA ARG A 38 5.95 -28.80 -8.39
C ARG A 38 4.82 -27.78 -8.51
N ALA A 39 3.75 -28.09 -9.23
CA ALA A 39 2.58 -27.21 -9.35
C ALA A 39 1.94 -26.94 -7.98
N GLY A 40 1.80 -27.97 -7.13
CA GLY A 40 1.29 -27.80 -5.76
C GLY A 40 2.21 -26.93 -4.90
N TYR A 41 3.53 -27.07 -5.03
CA TYR A 41 4.48 -26.20 -4.34
C TYR A 41 4.42 -24.75 -4.81
N VAL A 42 4.24 -24.52 -6.12
CA VAL A 42 4.07 -23.18 -6.68
C VAL A 42 2.79 -22.54 -6.15
N GLU A 43 1.67 -23.27 -6.13
CA GLU A 43 0.40 -22.76 -5.59
C GLU A 43 0.52 -22.40 -4.09
N LEU A 44 1.21 -23.23 -3.30
CA LEU A 44 1.48 -22.95 -1.90
C LEU A 44 2.39 -21.72 -1.73
N ALA A 45 3.42 -21.60 -2.56
CA ALA A 45 4.32 -20.44 -2.55
C ALA A 45 3.56 -19.16 -2.94
N GLU A 46 2.70 -19.20 -3.94
CA GLU A 46 1.85 -18.07 -4.33
C GLU A 46 0.91 -17.65 -3.19
N LYS A 47 0.24 -18.60 -2.53
CA LYS A 47 -0.62 -18.31 -1.37
C LYS A 47 0.14 -17.66 -0.23
N THR A 48 1.27 -18.24 0.18
CA THR A 48 2.09 -17.70 1.28
C THR A 48 2.64 -16.31 0.95
N THR A 49 3.05 -16.07 -0.30
CA THR A 49 3.51 -14.74 -0.72
C THR A 49 2.37 -13.72 -0.76
N ALA A 50 1.16 -14.12 -1.16
CA ALA A 50 -0.01 -13.26 -1.14
C ALA A 50 -0.43 -12.89 0.29
N GLU A 51 -0.42 -13.84 1.22
CA GLU A 51 -0.69 -13.62 2.64
C GLU A 51 0.36 -12.68 3.26
N ALA A 52 1.64 -12.87 2.95
CA ALA A 52 2.72 -11.99 3.42
C ALA A 52 2.53 -10.55 2.90
N LYS A 53 2.20 -10.38 1.62
CA LYS A 53 1.90 -9.05 1.04
C LYS A 53 0.70 -8.39 1.72
N ALA A 54 -0.37 -9.15 1.98
CA ALA A 54 -1.54 -8.63 2.68
C ALA A 54 -1.19 -8.15 4.10
N ALA A 55 -0.39 -8.93 4.83
CA ALA A 55 0.09 -8.56 6.17
C ALA A 55 0.97 -7.30 6.15
N GLU A 56 1.85 -7.15 5.16
CA GLU A 56 2.66 -5.94 5.01
C GLU A 56 1.82 -4.71 4.67
N LEU A 57 0.87 -4.85 3.75
CA LEU A 57 -0.06 -3.77 3.40
C LEU A 57 -0.89 -3.33 4.60
N GLU A 58 -1.35 -4.27 5.43
CA GLU A 58 -2.07 -3.94 6.66
C GLU A 58 -1.18 -3.19 7.66
N ARG A 59 0.08 -3.59 7.83
CA ARG A 59 1.03 -2.84 8.67
C ARG A 59 1.24 -1.42 8.17
N GLN A 60 1.45 -1.26 6.86
CA GLN A 60 1.62 0.06 6.24
C GLN A 60 0.36 0.92 6.38
N ARG A 61 -0.82 0.34 6.16
CA ARG A 61 -2.11 1.02 6.35
C ARG A 61 -2.27 1.48 7.79
N ASN A 62 -1.96 0.62 8.75
CA ASN A 62 -2.09 0.96 10.18
C ASN A 62 -1.10 2.06 10.56
N ALA A 63 0.16 1.99 10.13
CA ALA A 63 1.14 3.06 10.35
C ALA A 63 0.70 4.39 9.69
N ALA A 64 0.22 4.34 8.45
CA ALA A 64 -0.30 5.51 7.74
C ALA A 64 -1.53 6.11 8.45
N SER A 65 -2.44 5.27 8.97
CA SER A 65 -3.62 5.73 9.69
C SER A 65 -3.26 6.48 10.98
N GLN A 66 -2.25 6.02 11.72
CA GLN A 66 -1.77 6.68 12.93
C GLN A 66 -1.11 8.02 12.61
N ALA A 67 -0.24 8.05 11.61
CA ALA A 67 0.41 9.29 11.16
C ALA A 67 -0.61 10.33 10.68
N LEU A 68 -1.64 9.90 9.96
CA LEU A 68 -2.69 10.77 9.44
C LEU A 68 -3.60 11.29 10.56
N GLU A 69 -3.90 10.47 11.57
CA GLU A 69 -4.65 10.92 12.75
C GLU A 69 -3.85 11.94 13.57
N GLU A 70 -2.55 11.72 13.76
CA GLU A 70 -1.68 12.70 14.42
C GLU A 70 -1.59 14.01 13.65
N ALA A 71 -1.43 13.94 12.32
CA ALA A 71 -1.42 15.13 11.45
C ALA A 71 -2.74 15.91 11.55
N ARG A 72 -3.90 15.23 11.53
CA ARG A 72 -5.20 15.89 11.73
C ARG A 72 -5.30 16.58 13.09
N LYS A 73 -4.81 15.95 14.17
CA LYS A 73 -4.82 16.56 15.50
C LYS A 73 -3.96 17.81 15.56
N ARG A 74 -2.76 17.78 14.95
CA ARG A 74 -1.89 18.96 14.85
C ARG A 74 -2.55 20.08 14.04
N GLN A 75 -3.11 19.75 12.88
CA GLN A 75 -3.81 20.73 12.06
C GLN A 75 -4.99 21.38 12.81
N ALA A 76 -5.81 20.59 13.51
CA ALA A 76 -6.92 21.13 14.30
C ALA A 76 -6.44 22.04 15.45
N ALA A 77 -5.30 21.72 16.07
CA ALA A 77 -4.71 22.56 17.09
C ALA A 77 -4.14 23.87 16.52
N ASP A 78 -3.48 23.80 15.36
CA ASP A 78 -2.94 24.96 14.65
C ASP A 78 -4.08 25.89 14.18
N ASP A 79 -5.16 25.32 13.63
CA ASP A 79 -6.35 26.08 13.21
C ASP A 79 -7.01 26.77 14.40
N ALA A 80 -7.15 26.08 15.53
CA ALA A 80 -7.71 26.67 16.75
C ALA A 80 -6.81 27.78 17.32
N ALA A 81 -5.49 27.59 17.29
CA ALA A 81 -4.53 28.60 17.72
C ALA A 81 -4.54 29.83 16.80
N GLN A 82 -4.68 29.62 15.48
CA GLN A 82 -4.80 30.70 14.52
C GLN A 82 -6.09 31.50 14.73
N GLN A 83 -7.23 30.81 14.89
CA GLN A 83 -8.51 31.48 15.18
C GLN A 83 -8.46 32.31 16.47
N ALA A 84 -7.79 31.80 17.52
CA ALA A 84 -7.61 32.56 18.76
C ALA A 84 -6.75 33.81 18.57
N LYS A 85 -5.67 33.71 17.78
CA LYS A 85 -4.82 34.87 17.43
C LYS A 85 -5.56 35.89 16.59
N ASP A 86 -6.34 35.44 15.60
CA ASP A 86 -7.12 36.31 14.73
C ASP A 86 -8.17 37.06 15.57
N ALA A 87 -8.92 36.34 16.42
CA ALA A 87 -9.89 36.96 17.32
C ALA A 87 -9.24 37.97 18.30
N GLN A 88 -8.05 37.67 18.81
CA GLN A 88 -7.31 38.61 19.66
C GLN A 88 -6.85 39.84 18.86
N THR A 89 -6.37 39.63 17.64
CA THR A 89 -5.94 40.71 16.74
C THR A 89 -7.12 41.63 16.41
N ASP A 90 -8.31 41.08 16.17
CA ASP A 90 -9.52 41.87 15.91
C ASP A 90 -9.91 42.75 17.11
N ILE A 91 -9.80 42.22 18.33
CA ILE A 91 -10.03 43.00 19.56
C ILE A 91 -9.01 44.13 19.68
N GLU A 92 -7.73 43.83 19.45
CA GLU A 92 -6.65 44.81 19.53
C GLU A 92 -6.83 45.91 18.48
N ILE A 93 -7.17 45.56 17.24
CA ILE A 93 -7.48 46.52 16.17
C ILE A 93 -8.64 47.44 16.60
N ALA A 94 -9.75 46.88 17.07
CA ALA A 94 -10.91 47.67 17.49
C ALA A 94 -10.55 48.64 18.64
N ASP A 95 -9.69 48.23 19.57
CA ASP A 95 -9.22 49.10 20.65
C ASP A 95 -8.24 50.18 20.17
N TYR A 96 -7.37 49.87 19.20
CA TYR A 96 -6.53 50.88 18.56
C TYR A 96 -7.35 51.90 17.76
N GLU A 97 -8.39 51.46 17.05
CA GLU A 97 -9.30 52.33 16.32
C GLU A 97 -10.02 53.31 17.24
N LYS A 98 -10.50 52.86 18.41
CA LYS A 98 -11.09 53.76 19.43
C LYS A 98 -10.10 54.80 19.92
N LYS A 99 -8.84 54.40 20.19
CA LYS A 99 -7.79 55.33 20.64
C LYS A 99 -7.45 56.39 19.58
N LEU A 100 -7.39 55.99 18.31
CA LEU A 100 -7.18 56.91 17.20
C LEU A 100 -8.36 57.88 17.02
N ALA A 101 -9.59 57.37 17.08
CA ALA A 101 -10.80 58.19 17.00
C ALA A 101 -10.86 59.22 18.15
N ALA A 102 -10.47 58.85 19.37
CA ALA A 102 -10.37 59.77 20.50
C ALA A 102 -9.31 60.88 20.28
N ALA A 103 -8.30 60.63 19.45
CA ALA A 103 -7.30 61.60 19.02
C ALA A 103 -7.71 62.38 17.75
N ASN A 104 -8.94 62.23 17.25
CA ASN A 104 -9.42 62.73 15.95
C ASN A 104 -8.53 62.30 14.76
N ARG A 105 -7.96 61.10 14.85
CA ARG A 105 -7.18 60.47 13.76
C ARG A 105 -7.90 59.19 13.32
N GLN A 106 -7.82 58.86 12.04
CA GLN A 106 -8.45 57.67 11.46
C GLN A 106 -7.39 56.71 10.93
N CYS A 107 -7.68 55.40 10.98
CA CYS A 107 -6.79 54.35 10.46
C CYS A 107 -6.70 54.35 8.92
N LEU A 108 -7.78 54.76 8.25
CA LEU A 108 -7.80 54.91 6.79
C LEU A 108 -7.35 56.31 6.41
N ALA A 109 -6.34 56.40 5.54
CA ALA A 109 -6.03 57.66 4.86
C ALA A 109 -7.26 58.08 4.05
N ASP A 110 -7.77 59.30 4.28
CA ASP A 110 -8.87 59.80 3.47
C ASP A 110 -8.36 60.23 2.09
N PRO A 111 -9.26 60.49 1.13
CA PRO A 111 -8.87 60.98 -0.19
C PRO A 111 -8.05 62.27 -0.15
N ALA A 112 -8.20 63.12 0.88
CA ALA A 112 -7.40 64.34 1.04
C ALA A 112 -5.97 64.04 1.53
N ASP A 113 -5.80 63.07 2.44
CA ASP A 113 -4.51 62.55 2.88
C ASP A 113 -3.73 61.92 1.71
N VAL A 114 -4.41 61.14 0.88
CA VAL A 114 -3.83 60.53 -0.34
C VAL A 114 -3.42 61.60 -1.35
N GLN A 115 -4.26 62.62 -1.55
CA GLN A 115 -3.98 63.72 -2.47
C GLN A 115 -2.82 64.61 -1.98
N PHE A 116 -2.69 64.81 -0.66
CA PHE A 116 -1.55 65.49 -0.06
C PHE A 116 -0.23 64.77 -0.34
N LEU A 117 -0.19 63.44 -0.16
CA LEU A 117 1.00 62.62 -0.44
C LEU A 117 1.38 62.56 -1.94
N GLN A 118 0.44 62.74 -2.85
CA GLN A 118 0.71 62.75 -4.29
C GLN A 118 1.14 64.12 -4.83
N SER A 119 0.92 65.19 -4.06
CA SER A 119 1.21 66.58 -4.47
C SER A 119 2.46 67.17 -3.78
N HIS A 120 3.18 66.37 -2.99
CA HIS A 120 4.48 66.66 -2.37
C HIS A 120 5.48 65.54 -2.71
#